data_AF-A0A978VUC6-F1
#
_entry.id   AF-A0A978VUC6-F1
#
_cell.length_a   1.000
_cell.length_b   1.000
_cell.length_c   1.000
_cell.angle_alpha   90.00
_cell.angle_beta   90.00
_cell.angle_gamma   90.00
#
_symmetry.space_group_name_H-M   'P 1'
#
loop_
_entity.id
_entity.type
_entity.pdbx_description
1 polymer ?
#
loop_
_entity_poly.entity_id
_entity_poly.type
_entity_poly.pdbx_seq_one_letter_code
_entity_poly.pdbx_strand_id
1 'polypeptide(L)' 'MEMDMEMGYEEVEEGCSTPTRDAYRIQVGPTPPPPPRKKPLMIGKKRVPPPNGYFQAPDLELLFTVAHR' A
#
# COMPACT_ATOMS: atom_id res chain seq x y z
N MET A 1 -38.87 1.36 -49.25
CA MET A 1 -38.54 1.68 -47.85
C MET A 1 -37.43 0.72 -47.47
N GLU A 2 -36.21 1.06 -47.89
CA GLU A 2 -35.02 0.39 -47.39
C GLU A 2 -34.76 1.00 -46.02
N MET A 3 -34.91 0.21 -44.95
CA MET A 3 -34.52 0.61 -43.59
C MET A 3 -33.02 0.37 -43.48
N ASP A 4 -32.27 1.45 -43.67
CA ASP A 4 -30.85 1.56 -43.38
C ASP A 4 -30.60 1.35 -41.89
N MET A 5 -30.07 0.17 -41.60
CA MET A 5 -29.63 -0.32 -40.31
C MET A 5 -28.31 0.37 -39.92
N GLU A 6 -28.32 1.67 -39.70
CA GLU A 6 -27.15 2.37 -39.16
C GLU A 6 -27.15 2.26 -37.63
N MET A 7 -26.76 1.07 -37.16
CA MET A 7 -26.47 0.78 -35.76
C MET A 7 -25.21 1.53 -35.34
N GLY A 8 -25.39 2.75 -34.82
CA GLY A 8 -24.33 3.50 -34.14
C GLY A 8 -23.94 2.81 -32.84
N TYR A 9 -22.98 1.88 -32.90
CA TYR A 9 -22.29 1.37 -31.72
C TYR A 9 -21.24 2.41 -31.31
N GLU A 10 -21.66 3.48 -30.63
CA GLU A 10 -20.72 4.36 -29.96
C GLU A 10 -20.06 3.59 -28.80
N GLU A 11 -18.79 3.30 -29.05
CA GLU A 11 -17.72 2.89 -28.17
C GLU A 11 -17.99 3.08 -26.66
N VAL A 12 -18.48 2.01 -26.00
CA VAL A 12 -18.55 1.92 -24.53
C VAL A 12 -17.14 1.62 -24.01
N GLU A 13 -16.21 2.56 -24.21
CA GLU A 13 -14.89 2.53 -23.59
C GLU A 13 -14.84 3.42 -22.33
N GLU A 14 -16.01 3.80 -21.80
CA GLU A 14 -16.09 4.38 -20.47
C GLU A 14 -16.05 3.23 -19.45
N GLY A 15 -14.85 2.90 -19.00
CA GLY A 15 -14.64 2.03 -17.84
C GLY A 15 -15.30 2.59 -16.57
N CYS A 16 -15.11 1.92 -15.44
CA CYS A 16 -15.68 2.39 -14.16
C CYS A 16 -15.10 3.76 -13.76
N SER A 17 -15.94 4.80 -13.70
CA SER A 17 -15.58 6.15 -13.23
C SER A 17 -16.41 6.58 -12.02
N THR A 18 -15.93 7.60 -11.31
CA THR A 18 -16.66 8.19 -10.17
C THR A 18 -17.84 9.02 -10.69
N PRO A 19 -19.06 8.87 -10.15
CA PRO A 19 -20.22 9.66 -10.57
C PRO A 19 -19.95 11.17 -10.47
N THR A 20 -20.28 11.91 -11.53
CA THR A 20 -20.04 13.36 -11.64
C THR A 20 -21.26 14.21 -11.26
N ARG A 21 -22.47 13.66 -11.32
CA ARG A 21 -23.72 14.34 -10.97
C ARG A 21 -23.75 14.70 -9.48
N ASP A 22 -24.08 15.95 -9.15
CA ASP A 22 -24.00 16.49 -7.79
C ASP A 22 -24.75 15.67 -6.72
N ALA A 23 -25.87 15.05 -7.08
CA ALA A 23 -26.64 14.19 -6.18
C ALA A 23 -25.90 12.91 -5.73
N TYR A 24 -24.89 12.48 -6.49
CA TYR A 24 -24.14 11.23 -6.28
C TYR A 24 -22.63 11.44 -6.24
N ARG A 25 -22.16 12.68 -6.41
CA ARG A 25 -20.74 13.01 -6.44
C ARG A 25 -20.14 12.87 -5.04
N ILE A 26 -19.06 12.09 -4.95
CA ILE A 26 -18.30 11.97 -3.69
C ILE A 26 -17.65 13.32 -3.41
N GLN A 27 -17.94 13.89 -2.24
CA GLN A 27 -17.36 15.15 -1.82
C GLN A 27 -15.85 15.00 -1.57
N VAL A 28 -15.07 16.02 -1.93
CA VAL A 28 -13.65 16.06 -1.62
C VAL A 28 -13.51 16.24 -0.10
N GLY A 29 -12.92 15.24 0.56
CA GLY A 29 -12.64 15.29 1.99
C GLY A 29 -11.53 16.30 2.32
N PRO A 30 -11.42 16.72 3.60
CA PRO A 30 -10.29 17.53 4.04
C PRO A 30 -8.97 16.77 3.83
N THR A 31 -7.88 17.50 3.59
CA THR A 31 -6.55 16.93 3.50
C THR A 31 -6.23 16.15 4.78
N PRO A 32 -5.77 14.88 4.70
CA PRO A 32 -5.38 14.13 5.89
C PRO A 32 -4.24 14.86 6.62
N PRO A 33 -4.12 14.67 7.95
CA PRO A 33 -3.02 15.28 8.70
C PRO A 33 -1.67 14.82 8.13
N PRO A 34 -0.60 15.63 8.31
CA PRO A 34 0.73 15.26 7.86
C PRO A 34 1.19 13.94 8.51
N PRO A 35 2.00 13.12 7.80
CA PRO A 35 2.45 11.84 8.32
C PRO A 35 3.27 12.01 9.61
N PRO A 36 3.24 11.01 10.52
CA PRO A 36 4.06 11.03 11.72
C PRO A 36 5.55 11.19 11.37
N ARG A 37 6.23 12.10 12.07
CA ARG A 37 7.67 12.29 11.88
C ARG A 37 8.40 11.02 12.34
N LYS A 38 9.32 10.53 11.51
CA LYS A 38 10.24 9.45 11.92
C LYS A 38 10.93 9.85 13.23
N LYS A 39 10.93 8.96 14.22
CA LYS A 39 11.68 9.17 15.46
C LYS A 39 13.17 9.31 15.09
N PRO A 40 13.91 10.26 15.70
CA PRO A 40 15.34 10.35 15.47
C PRO A 40 15.98 9.02 15.84
N LEU A 41 16.81 8.49 14.93
CA LEU A 41 17.71 7.40 15.25
C LEU A 41 18.55 7.86 16.45
N MET A 42 18.45 7.14 17.56
CA MET A 42 19.28 7.41 18.72
C MET A 42 20.69 6.91 18.43
N ILE A 43 21.44 7.67 17.64
CA ILE A 43 22.86 7.45 17.37
C ILE A 43 23.57 7.51 18.73
N GLY A 44 24.19 6.40 19.13
CA GLY A 44 24.93 6.29 20.40
C GLY A 44 24.17 5.71 21.59
N LYS A 45 22.84 5.52 21.53
CA LYS A 45 22.17 4.68 22.54
C LYS A 45 22.35 3.22 22.14
N LYS A 46 23.08 2.47 22.98
CA LYS A 46 23.14 1.01 22.88
C LYS A 46 21.70 0.51 22.79
N ARG A 47 21.36 -0.17 21.69
CA ARG A 47 20.05 -0.84 21.56
C ARG A 47 19.98 -1.85 22.69
N VAL A 48 19.18 -1.58 23.70
CA VAL A 48 18.96 -2.53 24.79
C VAL A 48 18.16 -3.68 24.17
N PRO A 49 18.57 -4.95 24.38
CA PRO A 49 17.74 -6.07 23.99
C PRO A 49 16.33 -5.93 24.57
N PRO A 50 15.30 -6.49 23.92
CA PRO A 50 13.98 -6.59 24.52
C PRO A 50 14.07 -7.25 25.91
N PRO A 51 13.17 -6.91 26.85
CA PRO A 51 13.23 -7.42 28.22
C PRO A 51 13.20 -8.95 28.32
N ASN A 52 12.58 -9.62 27.35
CA ASN A 52 12.48 -11.08 27.27
C ASN A 52 13.49 -11.69 26.30
N GLY A 53 14.51 -10.93 25.91
CA GLY A 53 15.43 -11.30 24.83
C GLY A 53 14.78 -11.23 23.45
N TYR A 54 15.58 -11.51 22.43
CA TYR A 54 15.07 -11.76 21.09
C TYR A 54 14.58 -13.21 20.99
N PHE A 55 13.75 -13.49 19.99
CA PHE A 55 13.36 -14.85 19.65
C PHE A 55 14.61 -15.70 19.37
N GLN A 56 14.78 -16.77 20.15
CA GLN A 56 15.85 -17.76 19.98
C GLN A 56 15.29 -18.95 19.22
N ALA A 57 15.42 -18.95 17.90
CA ALA A 57 15.06 -20.13 17.12
C ALA A 57 16.15 -21.22 17.32
N PRO A 58 15.77 -22.47 17.56
CA PRO A 58 16.70 -23.55 17.91
C PRO A 58 17.72 -23.88 16.80
N ASP A 59 17.46 -23.41 15.58
CA ASP A 59 18.24 -23.68 14.36
C ASP A 59 19.05 -22.48 13.85
N LEU A 60 18.91 -21.28 14.44
CA LEU A 60 19.65 -20.10 13.99
C LEU A 60 21.16 -20.26 14.11
N GLU A 61 21.63 -20.96 15.15
CA GLU A 61 23.07 -21.20 15.35
C GLU A 61 23.65 -22.11 14.25
N LEU A 62 22.86 -23.02 13.68
CA LEU A 62 23.26 -23.92 12.60
C LEU A 62 23.57 -23.16 11.29
N LEU A 63 23.01 -21.96 11.11
CA LEU A 63 23.33 -21.12 9.95
C LEU A 63 24.77 -20.59 9.99
N PHE A 64 25.34 -20.45 11.18
CA PHE A 64 26.70 -19.94 11.39
C PHE A 64 27.74 -21.06 11.59
N THR A 65 27.32 -22.33 11.68
CA THR A 65 28.25 -23.47 11.80
C THR A 65 28.87 -23.89 10.46
N VAL A 66 28.39 -23.37 9.33
CA VAL A 66 29.06 -23.54 8.04
C VAL A 66 30.32 -22.68 8.05
N ALA A 67 31.42 -23.30 8.46
CA ALA A 67 32.71 -22.68 8.64
C ALA A 67 33.15 -21.84 7.43
N HIS A 68 33.62 -20.63 7.72
CA HIS A 68 34.46 -19.86 6.81
C HIS A 68 35.70 -20.72 6.47
N ARG A 69 35.84 -21.12 5.21
CA ARG A 69 37.10 -21.63 4.67
C ARG A 69 38.11 -20.50 4.48
#